data_AF-A0A6V7ILJ8-F1
#
_entry.id   AF-A0A6V7ILJ8-F1
#
_cell.length_a   1.000
_cell.length_b   1.000
_cell.length_c   1.000
_cell.angle_alpha   90.00
_cell.angle_beta   90.00
_cell.angle_gamma   90.00
#
_symmetry.space_group_name_H-M   'P 1'
#
loop_
_entity.id
_entity.type
_entity.pdbx_description
1 polymer ?
#
loop_
_entity_poly.entity_id
_entity_poly.type
_entity_poly.pdbx_seq_one_letter_code
_entity_poly.pdbx_strand_id
1 'polypeptide(L)' 'YDDIPPETSLNVFIRDHALLRGTKAMCLEGGCGTCIVAAEIHGETMAVNSCLVPVIICNG' A
#
# COMPACT_ATOMS: atom_id res chain seq x y z
N TYR A 1 15.59 4.77 4.38
CA TYR A 1 15.02 3.99 3.26
C TYR A 1 15.70 2.64 3.10
N ASP A 2 16.95 2.48 3.55
CA ASP A 2 17.70 1.21 3.44
C ASP A 2 17.21 0.05 4.33
N ASP A 3 16.27 0.28 5.26
CA ASP A 3 15.78 -0.74 6.20
C ASP A 3 14.41 -1.35 5.84
N ILE A 4 13.82 -0.98 4.69
CA ILE A 4 12.53 -1.52 4.27
C ILE A 4 12.78 -2.49 3.10
N PRO A 5 12.47 -3.80 3.28
CA PRO A 5 12.66 -4.78 2.23
C PRO A 5 11.91 -4.38 0.93
N PRO A 6 12.50 -4.52 -0.27
CA PRO A 6 11.86 -4.15 -1.53
C PRO A 6 10.51 -4.82 -1.80
N GLU A 7 10.29 -6.01 -1.22
CA GLU A 7 9.05 -6.77 -1.28
C GLU A 7 7.93 -6.24 -0.35
N THR A 8 8.24 -5.24 0.48
CA THR A 8 7.25 -4.63 1.39
C THR A 8 6.12 -4.01 0.57
N SER A 9 4.91 -4.54 0.73
CA SER A 9 3.74 -3.92 0.12
C SER A 9 3.39 -2.60 0.81
N LEU A 10 2.71 -1.71 0.10
CA LEU A 10 2.18 -0.46 0.62
C LEU A 10 1.26 -0.72 1.82
N ASN A 11 0.50 -1.83 1.81
CA ASN A 11 -0.34 -2.22 2.94
C ASN A 11 0.49 -2.52 4.21
N VAL A 12 1.57 -3.29 4.08
CA VAL A 12 2.48 -3.60 5.20
C VAL A 12 3.15 -2.34 5.70
N PHE A 13 3.66 -1.50 4.78
CA PHE A 13 4.25 -0.22 5.15
C PHE A 13 3.28 0.66 5.95
N ILE A 14 2.07 0.88 5.44
CA ILE A 14 1.04 1.70 6.11
C ILE A 14 0.75 1.19 7.51
N ARG A 15 0.59 -0.14 7.69
CA ARG A 15 0.13 -0.73 8.95
C ARG A 15 1.23 -0.88 9.99
N ASP A 16 2.43 -1.29 9.56
CA ASP A 16 3.47 -1.80 10.45
C ASP A 16 4.67 -0.87 10.55
N HIS A 17 4.93 -0.04 9.52
CA HIS A 17 6.01 0.96 9.55
C HIS A 17 5.47 2.37 9.87
N ALA A 18 4.39 2.80 9.22
CA ALA A 18 3.74 4.08 9.49
C ALA A 18 2.73 4.02 10.66
N LEU A 19 2.43 2.82 11.16
CA LEU A 19 1.53 2.56 12.29
C LEU A 19 0.07 3.03 12.09
N LEU A 20 -0.36 3.20 10.83
CA LEU A 20 -1.71 3.61 10.44
C LEU A 20 -2.60 2.39 10.18
N ARG A 21 -3.09 1.74 11.24
CA ARG A 21 -3.80 0.44 11.18
C ARG A 21 -5.27 0.50 10.71
N GLY A 22 -5.68 1.62 10.11
CA GLY A 22 -7.00 1.82 9.53
C GLY A 22 -7.23 0.88 8.34
N THR A 23 -6.32 0.90 7.37
CA THR A 23 -6.32 0.02 6.20
C THR A 23 -6.15 -1.44 6.61
N LYS A 24 -6.98 -2.33 6.07
CA LYS A 24 -7.00 -3.75 6.45
C LYS A 24 -6.25 -4.62 5.44
N ALA A 25 -5.93 -5.84 5.87
CA ALA A 25 -5.32 -6.90 5.06
C ALA A 25 -6.20 -8.15 5.17
N MET A 26 -6.53 -8.78 4.04
CA MET A 26 -7.32 -10.02 4.02
C MET A 26 -6.87 -10.93 2.88
N CYS A 27 -7.47 -10.82 1.69
CA CYS A 27 -7.21 -11.76 0.59
C CYS A 27 -5.79 -11.70 0.00
N LEU A 28 -5.08 -10.56 0.15
CA LEU A 28 -3.74 -10.31 -0.40
C LEU A 28 -3.61 -10.48 -1.93
N GLU A 29 -4.73 -10.64 -2.65
CA GLU A 29 -4.80 -10.83 -4.11
C GLU A 29 -5.66 -9.76 -4.82
N GLY A 30 -6.15 -8.76 -4.07
CA GLY A 30 -6.91 -7.62 -4.59
C GLY A 30 -8.42 -7.83 -4.75
N GLY A 31 -8.95 -9.02 -4.46
CA GLY A 31 -10.38 -9.33 -4.67
C GLY A 31 -11.34 -8.76 -3.61
N CYS A 32 -10.92 -8.64 -2.35
CA CYS A 32 -11.82 -8.25 -1.25
C CYS A 32 -12.02 -6.75 -1.06
N GLY A 33 -11.16 -5.90 -1.65
CA GLY A 33 -11.24 -4.44 -1.51
C GLY A 33 -10.94 -3.85 -0.12
N THR A 34 -10.70 -4.66 0.92
CA THR A 34 -10.47 -4.16 2.30
C THR A 34 -9.20 -3.31 2.46
N CYS A 35 -8.31 -3.40 1.48
CA CYS A 35 -7.01 -2.73 1.46
C CYS A 35 -6.95 -1.52 0.51
N ILE A 36 -8.10 -1.08 -0.04
CA ILE A 36 -8.13 0.04 -0.97
C ILE A 36 -7.67 1.33 -0.28
N VAL A 37 -6.78 2.07 -0.95
CA VAL A 37 -6.33 3.41 -0.58
C VAL A 37 -6.45 4.34 -1.79
N ALA A 38 -6.58 5.65 -1.53
CA ALA A 38 -6.45 6.67 -2.57
C ALA A 38 -4.97 7.03 -2.74
N ALA A 39 -4.47 6.98 -3.98
CA ALA A 39 -3.12 7.37 -4.34
C ALA A 39 -3.17 8.47 -5.41
N GLU A 40 -2.28 9.45 -5.31
CA GLU A 40 -2.07 10.43 -6.38
C GLU A 40 -0.96 9.90 -7.31
N ILE A 41 -1.28 9.74 -8.59
CA ILE A 41 -0.36 9.24 -9.61
C ILE A 41 -0.40 10.23 -10.78
N HIS A 42 0.72 10.93 -11.00
CA HIS A 42 0.84 11.95 -12.05
C HIS A 42 -0.30 13.00 -12.05
N GLY A 43 -0.73 13.43 -10.86
CA GLY A 43 -1.80 14.42 -10.68
C GLY A 43 -3.22 13.87 -10.75
N GLU A 44 -3.40 12.55 -10.90
CA GLU A 44 -4.71 11.90 -10.86
C GLU A 44 -4.89 11.09 -9.57
N THR A 45 -6.04 11.23 -8.92
CA THR A 45 -6.39 10.41 -7.75
C THR A 45 -6.99 9.08 -8.20
N MET A 46 -6.34 7.98 -7.83
CA MET A 46 -6.74 6.62 -8.18
C MET A 46 -6.97 5.76 -6.93
N ALA A 47 -7.95 4.86 -7.00
CA ALA A 47 -8.15 3.83 -5.98
C ALA A 47 -7.28 2.61 -6.30
N VAL A 48 -6.41 2.22 -5.37
CA VAL A 48 -5.47 1.10 -5.58
C VAL A 48 -5.54 0.09 -4.44
N ASN A 49 -5.37 -1.19 -4.76
CA ASN A 49 -5.24 -2.26 -3.77
C ASN A 49 -3.85 -2.19 -3.14
N SER A 50 -3.73 -1.62 -1.93
CA SER A 50 -2.41 -1.47 -1.28
C SER A 50 -1.68 -2.78 -1.02
N CYS A 51 -2.38 -3.93 -0.99
CA CYS A 51 -1.73 -5.23 -0.81
C CYS A 51 -0.96 -5.71 -2.06
N LEU A 52 -1.20 -5.11 -3.24
CA LEU A 52 -0.56 -5.47 -4.50
C LEU A 52 0.47 -4.44 -4.98
N VAL A 53 0.64 -3.34 -4.26
CA VAL A 53 1.55 -2.24 -4.63
C VAL A 53 2.82 -2.35 -3.79
N PRO A 54 4.00 -2.57 -4.38
CA PRO A 54 5.27 -2.46 -3.65
C PRO A 54 5.49 -1.03 -3.16
N VAL A 55 5.89 -0.82 -1.91
CA VAL A 55 6.09 0.54 -1.36
C VAL A 55 7.20 1.30 -2.08
N ILE A 56 8.19 0.59 -2.63
CA ILE A 56 9.34 1.18 -3.32
C ILE A 56 8.95 1.98 -4.57
N ILE A 57 7.83 1.65 -5.21
CA ILE A 57 7.32 2.39 -6.38
C ILE A 57 6.44 3.59 -6.01
N CYS A 58 6.24 3.84 -4.71
CA CYS A 58 5.48 4.99 -4.20
C CYS A 58 6.38 6.20 -3.90
N ASN A 59 7.64 6.18 -4.31
CA ASN A 59 8.52 7.35 -4.20
C ASN A 59 8.22 8.33 -5.34
N GLY A 60 7.56 9.45 -5.00
CA GLY A 60 7.25 10.55 -5.92
C GLY A 60 8.42 11.49 -6.18
#